data_AF-A0A1Y0BIR5-F1
#
_entry.id   AF-A0A1Y0BIR5-F1
#
_cell.length_a   1.000
_cell.length_b   1.000
_cell.length_c   1.000
_cell.angle_alpha   90.00
_cell.angle_beta   90.00
_cell.angle_gamma   90.00
#
_symmetry.space_group_name_H-M   'P 1'
#
loop_
_entity.id
_entity.type
_entity.pdbx_description
1 polymer ?
#
loop_
_entity_poly.entity_id
_entity_poly.type
_entity_poly.pdbx_seq_one_letter_code
_entity_poly.pdbx_strand_id
1 'polypeptide(L)'
;MLPCFLDCQPFSVVLDALQDGVAVYDRDGALIWINSKACQILGMPREELLGRNVSELATLPTVQAISAPELVGRSFAEIRQHYTRIEDYTSPGYMMFTNGKQMLYMGANVRDEQGAIQYAIATIRDVTDLNEARKKVEELQKLTSLYQAQLRTLHTQVLGRDIVYQGEVMRKVLERTLRLARLDGNILLTGETGVGKTLLARYIHVMSRRAQGPFIHVNCASLPESLIEAELFGYSEGAFTGASRKGRKGVIEMGHGGTVFLDEIGDMPMAMQAKLLTVLEDKVLRRIGGEKWVTLDVRFLAATNKGPDALLQGKVLREDLYYRLATNRIDIPPLRERSEDVPSLIDHALAEFNEQNGTHLSFHPDVVRQLQTLPWPGNVRELKNVVWQLASENEEEGGTITLQMLPLDVMGALAGANGLPGLNSQSVLPSRGDDAGEAQRWRELCQQYRGDVYAIAGALGVHRTTVIRKLRSYGLRYAHKKSSRAPRTEFDASATALASSPPNGRHSYND
;
A
#
# COMPACT_ATOMS: atom_id res chain seq x y z
N MET A 1 -32.48 -53.51 31.04
CA MET A 1 -32.31 -52.43 32.06
C MET A 1 -32.22 -51.04 31.44
N LEU A 2 -31.44 -50.82 30.37
CA LEU A 2 -31.30 -49.50 29.75
C LEU A 2 -32.62 -48.85 29.24
N PRO A 3 -33.57 -49.58 28.60
CA PRO A 3 -34.84 -48.99 28.13
C PRO A 3 -35.67 -48.41 29.29
N CYS A 4 -35.82 -49.18 30.38
CA CYS A 4 -36.53 -48.72 31.58
C CYS A 4 -35.84 -47.55 32.30
N PHE A 5 -34.53 -47.38 32.10
CA PHE A 5 -33.76 -46.27 32.67
C PHE A 5 -33.87 -45.00 31.81
N LEU A 6 -33.93 -45.15 30.49
CA LEU A 6 -34.13 -44.06 29.53
C LEU A 6 -35.55 -43.48 29.56
N ASP A 7 -36.55 -44.28 29.93
CA ASP A 7 -37.93 -43.85 30.13
C ASP A 7 -38.21 -43.34 31.58
N CYS A 8 -37.20 -43.32 32.45
CA CYS A 8 -37.29 -42.73 33.77
C CYS A 8 -37.31 -41.19 33.66
N GLN A 9 -38.35 -40.54 34.21
CA GLN A 9 -38.60 -39.10 34.07
C GLN A 9 -37.38 -38.18 34.25
N PRO A 10 -36.48 -38.39 35.24
CA PRO A 10 -35.32 -37.51 35.43
C PRO A 10 -34.33 -37.59 34.26
N PHE A 11 -34.16 -38.76 33.65
CA PHE A 11 -33.14 -38.98 32.62
C PHE A 11 -33.63 -38.56 31.24
N SER A 12 -34.91 -38.80 30.92
CA SER A 12 -35.51 -38.34 29.66
C SER A 12 -35.48 -36.81 29.55
N VAL A 13 -35.80 -36.09 30.65
CA VAL A 13 -35.75 -34.62 30.70
C VAL A 13 -34.35 -34.08 30.48
N VAL A 14 -33.31 -34.74 31.03
CA VAL A 14 -31.91 -34.34 30.83
C VAL A 14 -31.49 -34.52 29.36
N LEU A 15 -31.86 -35.63 28.73
CA LEU A 15 -31.53 -35.89 27.33
C LEU A 15 -32.33 -35.00 26.36
N ASP A 16 -33.55 -34.60 26.71
CA ASP A 16 -34.35 -33.65 25.95
C ASP A 16 -33.84 -32.21 26.04
N ALA A 17 -33.14 -31.86 27.13
CA ALA A 17 -32.50 -30.55 27.29
C ALA A 17 -31.20 -30.40 26.45
N LEU A 18 -30.71 -31.49 25.85
CA LEU A 18 -29.53 -31.45 24.98
C LEU A 18 -29.81 -30.71 23.67
N GLN A 19 -28.81 -29.97 23.19
CA GLN A 19 -28.89 -29.29 21.90
C GLN A 19 -28.81 -30.25 20.71
N ASP A 20 -28.26 -31.44 20.93
CA ASP A 20 -28.13 -32.49 19.93
C ASP A 20 -29.29 -33.49 20.03
N GLY A 21 -29.69 -34.02 18.87
CA GLY A 21 -30.54 -35.18 18.81
C GLY A 21 -29.80 -36.41 19.32
N VAL A 22 -30.47 -37.27 20.09
CA VAL A 22 -29.91 -38.53 20.58
C VAL A 22 -30.85 -39.66 20.21
N ALA A 23 -30.29 -40.70 19.59
CA ALA A 23 -30.97 -41.93 19.22
C ALA A 23 -30.21 -43.13 19.81
N VAL A 24 -30.93 -44.11 20.33
CA VAL A 24 -30.34 -45.33 20.91
C VAL A 24 -30.92 -46.53 20.18
N TYR A 25 -30.01 -47.40 19.74
CA TYR A 25 -30.31 -48.62 19.02
C TYR A 25 -29.91 -49.84 19.85
N ASP A 26 -30.66 -50.92 19.71
CA ASP A 26 -30.27 -52.21 20.27
C ASP A 26 -29.18 -52.90 19.42
N ARG A 27 -28.77 -54.09 19.88
CA ARG A 27 -27.75 -54.92 19.22
C ARG A 27 -28.10 -55.32 17.77
N ASP A 28 -29.39 -55.39 17.45
CA ASP A 28 -29.91 -55.81 16.15
C ASP A 28 -30.16 -54.58 15.24
N GLY A 29 -29.89 -53.38 15.75
CA GLY A 29 -29.98 -52.11 15.03
C GLY A 29 -31.38 -51.50 15.04
N ALA A 30 -32.31 -51.98 15.87
CA ALA A 30 -33.63 -51.39 16.03
C ALA A 30 -33.60 -50.17 16.95
N LEU A 31 -34.27 -49.09 16.55
CA LEU A 31 -34.35 -47.86 17.37
C LEU A 31 -35.22 -48.10 18.60
N ILE A 32 -34.60 -48.11 19.78
CA ILE A 32 -35.29 -48.35 21.05
C ILE A 32 -35.63 -47.06 21.80
N TRP A 33 -34.91 -45.96 21.53
CA TRP A 33 -35.17 -44.68 22.17
C TRP A 33 -34.67 -43.50 21.33
N ILE A 34 -35.36 -42.37 21.41
CA ILE A 34 -35.01 -41.13 20.70
C ILE A 34 -35.51 -39.91 21.48
N ASN A 35 -34.70 -38.85 21.56
CA ASN A 35 -35.08 -37.61 22.22
C ASN A 35 -35.94 -36.70 21.32
N SER A 36 -36.65 -35.76 21.94
CA SER A 36 -37.49 -34.77 21.26
C SER A 36 -36.69 -33.93 20.25
N LYS A 37 -35.43 -33.60 20.56
CA LYS A 37 -34.56 -32.83 19.68
C LYS A 37 -34.25 -33.57 18.37
N ALA A 38 -33.99 -34.88 18.43
CA ALA A 38 -33.78 -35.70 17.25
C ALA A 38 -35.06 -35.79 16.39
N CYS A 39 -36.23 -35.92 17.00
CA CYS A 39 -37.51 -35.89 16.27
C CYS A 39 -37.74 -34.54 15.56
N GLN A 40 -37.43 -33.41 16.22
CA GLN A 40 -37.51 -32.08 15.62
C GLN A 40 -36.52 -31.90 14.46
N ILE A 41 -35.29 -32.40 14.61
CA ILE A 41 -34.25 -32.35 13.59
C ILE A 41 -34.70 -33.16 12.37
N LEU A 42 -35.12 -34.41 12.57
CA LEU A 42 -35.57 -35.32 11.52
C LEU A 42 -36.95 -34.96 10.91
N GLY A 43 -37.73 -34.12 11.59
CA GLY A 43 -39.06 -33.70 11.16
C GLY A 43 -40.11 -34.82 11.17
N MET A 44 -39.94 -35.82 12.03
CA MET A 44 -40.82 -36.99 12.13
C MET A 44 -41.22 -37.24 13.60
N PRO A 45 -42.46 -37.69 13.86
CA PRO A 45 -42.91 -37.99 15.22
C PRO A 45 -42.22 -39.24 15.76
N ARG A 46 -42.08 -39.32 17.10
CA ARG A 46 -41.34 -40.40 17.78
C ARG A 46 -41.94 -41.77 17.47
N GLU A 47 -43.26 -41.85 17.39
CA GLU A 47 -44.04 -43.07 17.17
C GLU A 47 -43.75 -43.70 15.81
N GLU A 48 -43.40 -42.90 14.81
CA GLU A 48 -43.06 -43.40 13.47
C GLU A 48 -41.63 -43.92 13.38
N LEU A 49 -40.75 -43.51 14.28
CA LEU A 49 -39.31 -43.84 14.27
C LEU A 49 -38.98 -45.05 15.14
N LEU A 50 -39.65 -45.20 16.29
CA LEU A 50 -39.38 -46.29 17.23
C LEU A 50 -39.63 -47.66 16.59
N GLY A 51 -38.75 -48.61 16.91
CA GLY A 51 -38.82 -49.99 16.43
C GLY A 51 -38.33 -50.21 15.00
N ARG A 52 -38.13 -49.14 14.20
CA ARG A 52 -37.54 -49.27 12.87
C ARG A 52 -36.06 -49.61 12.96
N ASN A 53 -35.60 -50.41 12.01
CA ASN A 53 -34.19 -50.71 11.91
C ASN A 53 -33.42 -49.51 11.34
N VAL A 54 -32.19 -49.29 11.79
CA VAL A 54 -31.30 -48.23 11.28
C VAL A 54 -31.13 -48.31 9.75
N SER A 55 -31.15 -49.52 9.18
CA SER A 55 -31.09 -49.73 7.72
C SER A 55 -32.34 -49.23 6.99
N GLU A 56 -33.52 -49.30 7.61
CA GLU A 56 -34.77 -48.79 7.04
C GLU A 56 -34.86 -47.27 7.16
N LEU A 57 -34.42 -46.72 8.30
CA LEU A 57 -34.36 -45.28 8.54
C LEU A 57 -33.46 -44.56 7.52
N ALA A 58 -32.36 -45.21 7.10
CA ALA A 58 -31.46 -44.71 6.07
C ALA A 58 -32.06 -44.70 4.65
N THR A 59 -33.18 -45.38 4.41
CA THR A 59 -33.86 -45.47 3.10
C THR A 59 -35.11 -44.60 3.00
N LEU A 60 -35.44 -43.84 4.05
CA LEU A 60 -36.61 -42.97 4.04
C LEU A 60 -36.47 -41.88 2.96
N PRO A 61 -37.54 -41.54 2.21
CA PRO A 61 -37.51 -40.50 1.17
C PRO A 61 -37.03 -39.14 1.68
N THR A 62 -37.28 -38.88 2.97
CA THR A 62 -36.89 -37.67 3.70
C THR A 62 -35.38 -37.61 3.95
N VAL A 63 -34.66 -38.74 3.87
CA VAL A 63 -33.22 -38.84 4.17
C VAL A 63 -32.44 -39.03 2.87
N GLN A 64 -31.82 -37.96 2.39
CA GLN A 64 -30.83 -38.03 1.32
C GLN A 64 -29.44 -38.22 1.95
N ALA A 65 -28.94 -39.46 1.92
CA ALA A 65 -27.58 -39.76 2.34
C ALA A 65 -26.59 -39.23 1.30
N ILE A 66 -25.73 -38.27 1.68
CA ILE A 66 -24.53 -37.94 0.90
C ILE A 66 -23.36 -38.60 1.62
N SER A 67 -22.85 -39.66 1.01
CA SER A 67 -21.74 -40.45 1.51
C SER A 67 -20.49 -39.59 1.73
N ALA A 68 -19.64 -40.04 2.66
CA ALA A 68 -18.23 -39.70 2.66
C ALA A 68 -17.70 -39.85 1.22
N PRO A 69 -16.98 -38.86 0.65
CA PRO A 69 -16.58 -38.86 -0.76
C PRO A 69 -15.78 -40.10 -1.22
N GLU A 70 -15.26 -40.90 -0.31
CA GLU A 70 -14.53 -42.15 -0.59
C GLU A 70 -15.42 -43.36 -0.91
N LEU A 71 -16.75 -43.25 -0.71
CA LEU A 71 -17.71 -44.37 -0.84
C LEU A 71 -18.82 -44.12 -1.87
N VAL A 72 -18.62 -43.21 -2.82
CA VAL A 72 -19.55 -42.98 -3.93
C VAL A 72 -19.37 -44.06 -5.00
N GLY A 73 -20.40 -44.89 -5.20
CA GLY A 73 -20.48 -45.84 -6.32
C GLY A 73 -20.50 -47.33 -5.96
N ARG A 74 -20.60 -47.69 -4.68
CA ARG A 74 -20.69 -49.10 -4.25
C ARG A 74 -22.01 -49.40 -3.56
N SER A 75 -22.62 -50.53 -3.92
CA SER A 75 -23.89 -50.97 -3.35
C SER A 75 -23.70 -51.39 -1.88
N PHE A 76 -24.71 -51.19 -1.03
CA PHE A 76 -24.69 -51.53 0.40
C PHE A 76 -24.31 -52.99 0.74
N ALA A 77 -24.29 -53.89 -0.25
CA ALA A 77 -23.78 -55.25 -0.09
C ALA A 77 -22.26 -55.31 0.12
N GLU A 78 -21.49 -54.35 -0.41
CA GLU A 78 -20.02 -54.29 -0.25
C GLU A 78 -19.61 -53.71 1.12
N ILE A 79 -20.46 -52.86 1.71
CA ILE A 79 -20.29 -52.38 3.09
C ILE A 79 -20.38 -53.58 4.06
N ARG A 80 -21.24 -54.56 3.78
CA ARG A 80 -21.40 -55.76 4.63
C ARG A 80 -20.16 -56.65 4.75
N GLN A 81 -19.26 -56.64 3.76
CA GLN A 81 -18.07 -57.53 3.79
C GLN A 81 -16.88 -56.96 4.56
N HIS A 82 -16.83 -55.65 4.82
CA HIS A 82 -15.77 -55.04 5.64
C HIS A 82 -16.12 -54.88 7.12
N TYR A 83 -17.38 -55.04 7.52
CA TYR A 83 -17.81 -54.87 8.91
C TYR A 83 -18.28 -56.19 9.55
N THR A 84 -17.46 -57.24 9.51
CA THR A 84 -17.68 -58.48 10.28
C THR A 84 -17.32 -58.35 11.76
N ARG A 85 -16.71 -57.23 12.17
CA ARG A 85 -16.50 -56.85 13.58
C ARG A 85 -16.83 -55.38 13.78
N ILE A 86 -17.57 -55.11 14.84
CA ILE A 86 -18.04 -53.79 15.22
C ILE A 86 -16.91 -52.98 15.95
N GLU A 87 -15.66 -53.28 15.65
CA GLU A 87 -14.47 -52.67 16.29
C GLU A 87 -14.00 -51.39 15.58
N ASP A 88 -14.49 -51.12 14.37
CA ASP A 88 -14.11 -49.93 13.59
C ASP A 88 -15.13 -48.78 13.64
N TYR A 89 -16.12 -48.83 14.53
CA TYR A 89 -17.17 -47.80 14.64
C TYR A 89 -16.74 -46.52 15.36
N THR A 90 -15.44 -46.30 15.51
CA THR A 90 -14.88 -45.04 15.99
C THR A 90 -14.40 -44.24 14.79
N SER A 91 -15.26 -43.31 14.33
CA SER A 91 -15.10 -42.29 13.24
C SER A 91 -15.36 -42.75 11.79
N PRO A 92 -15.87 -41.89 10.87
CA PRO A 92 -16.17 -40.44 10.94
C PRO A 92 -17.68 -40.13 10.90
N GLY A 93 -18.07 -38.94 11.36
CA GLY A 93 -19.48 -38.52 11.31
C GLY A 93 -20.04 -38.47 9.88
N TYR A 94 -21.28 -38.92 9.69
CA TYR A 94 -21.97 -38.94 8.40
C TYR A 94 -22.77 -37.65 8.20
N MET A 95 -22.75 -37.11 6.98
CA MET A 95 -23.58 -35.97 6.60
C MET A 95 -24.88 -36.45 5.94
N MET A 96 -26.02 -36.17 6.56
CA MET A 96 -27.35 -36.46 6.00
C MET A 96 -28.07 -35.18 5.66
N PHE A 97 -28.89 -35.21 4.61
CA PHE A 97 -29.76 -34.11 4.25
C PHE A 97 -31.22 -34.53 4.45
N THR A 98 -31.95 -33.82 5.30
CA THR A 98 -33.39 -34.04 5.45
C THR A 98 -34.14 -32.72 5.49
N ASN A 99 -35.18 -32.56 4.67
CA ASN A 99 -35.99 -31.32 4.63
C ASN A 99 -35.16 -30.03 4.47
N GLY A 100 -34.09 -30.07 3.67
CA GLY A 100 -33.20 -28.93 3.42
C GLY A 100 -32.14 -28.68 4.52
N LYS A 101 -32.17 -29.43 5.63
CA LYS A 101 -31.18 -29.34 6.71
C LYS A 101 -30.03 -30.30 6.51
N GLN A 102 -28.83 -29.87 6.89
CA GLN A 102 -27.60 -30.66 6.88
C GLN A 102 -27.32 -31.18 8.28
N MET A 103 -27.23 -32.49 8.44
CA MET A 103 -27.10 -33.13 9.75
C MET A 103 -25.82 -33.93 9.84
N LEU A 104 -25.09 -33.74 10.94
CA LEU A 104 -23.94 -34.56 11.30
C LEU A 104 -24.39 -35.67 12.25
N TYR A 105 -24.22 -36.92 11.83
CA TYR A 105 -24.53 -38.11 12.61
C TYR A 105 -23.25 -38.75 13.11
N MET A 106 -23.11 -38.93 14.42
CA MET A 106 -21.97 -39.63 15.03
C MET A 106 -22.46 -40.77 15.91
N GLY A 107 -21.90 -41.96 15.74
CA GLY A 107 -22.24 -43.15 16.52
C GLY A 107 -21.17 -43.50 17.54
N ALA A 108 -21.58 -43.96 18.71
CA ALA A 108 -20.74 -44.55 19.74
C ALA A 108 -21.36 -45.86 20.23
N ASN A 109 -20.54 -46.90 20.37
CA ASN A 109 -21.01 -48.21 20.81
C ASN A 109 -20.81 -48.39 22.32
N VAL A 110 -21.84 -48.86 22.99
CA VAL A 110 -21.82 -49.26 24.40
C VAL A 110 -21.59 -50.78 24.46
N ARG A 111 -20.52 -51.18 25.14
CA ARG A 111 -20.11 -52.59 25.28
C ARG A 111 -20.41 -53.10 26.69
N ASP A 112 -20.67 -54.40 26.80
CA ASP A 112 -20.76 -55.11 28.06
C ASP A 112 -19.37 -55.47 28.63
N GLU A 113 -19.34 -56.07 29.83
CA GLU A 113 -18.10 -56.49 30.51
C GLU A 113 -17.28 -57.53 29.74
N GLN A 114 -17.88 -58.19 28.75
CA GLN A 114 -17.25 -59.19 27.88
C GLN A 114 -16.77 -58.58 26.56
N GLY A 115 -16.96 -57.27 26.37
CA GLY A 115 -16.56 -56.52 25.18
C GLY A 115 -17.55 -56.62 24.01
N ALA A 116 -18.67 -57.33 24.17
CA ALA A 116 -19.71 -57.42 23.16
C ALA A 116 -20.57 -56.16 23.17
N ILE A 117 -21.07 -55.74 22.01
CA ILE A 117 -21.85 -54.51 21.91
C ILE A 117 -23.27 -54.78 22.36
N GLN A 118 -23.69 -53.97 23.33
CA GLN A 118 -25.01 -54.05 23.93
C GLN A 118 -25.96 -53.02 23.31
N TYR A 119 -25.45 -51.82 23.02
CA TYR A 119 -26.22 -50.71 22.44
C TYR A 119 -25.36 -49.86 21.53
N ALA A 120 -25.98 -49.16 20.58
CA ALA A 120 -25.36 -48.08 19.82
C ALA A 120 -26.10 -46.77 20.09
N ILE A 121 -25.35 -45.73 20.46
CA ILE A 121 -25.88 -44.38 20.68
C ILE A 121 -25.44 -43.51 19.53
N ALA A 122 -26.36 -42.81 18.91
CA ALA A 122 -26.07 -41.83 17.89
C ALA A 122 -26.48 -40.43 18.30
N THR A 123 -25.61 -39.47 18.00
CA THR A 123 -25.89 -38.05 18.12
C THR A 123 -26.13 -37.45 16.76
N ILE A 124 -27.20 -36.66 16.63
CA ILE A 124 -27.63 -35.99 15.40
C ILE A 124 -27.55 -34.48 15.65
N ARG A 125 -26.68 -33.78 14.92
CA ARG A 125 -26.52 -32.34 15.04
C ARG A 125 -26.90 -31.65 13.74
N ASP A 126 -27.76 -30.63 13.80
CA ASP A 126 -28.03 -29.74 12.67
C ASP A 126 -26.83 -28.79 12.48
N VAL A 127 -26.16 -28.88 11.34
CA VAL A 127 -24.97 -28.09 10.98
C VAL A 127 -25.22 -27.20 9.77
N THR A 128 -26.49 -26.96 9.42
CA THR A 128 -26.90 -26.14 8.26
C THR A 128 -26.30 -24.75 8.34
N ASP A 129 -26.62 -23.99 9.41
CA ASP A 129 -26.16 -22.62 9.62
C ASP A 129 -24.62 -22.56 9.68
N LEU A 130 -23.99 -23.56 10.30
CA LEU A 130 -22.53 -23.65 10.41
C LEU A 130 -21.87 -23.82 9.03
N ASN A 131 -22.40 -24.70 8.19
CA ASN A 131 -21.86 -24.95 6.86
C ASN A 131 -22.16 -23.79 5.90
N GLU A 132 -23.32 -23.14 6.01
CA GLU A 132 -23.62 -21.92 5.26
C GLU A 132 -22.71 -20.76 5.66
N ALA A 133 -22.50 -20.55 6.97
CA ALA A 133 -21.56 -19.56 7.46
C ALA A 133 -20.13 -19.84 6.96
N ARG A 134 -19.68 -21.10 7.00
CA ARG A 134 -18.37 -21.50 6.43
C ARG A 134 -18.26 -21.19 4.94
N LYS A 135 -19.27 -21.58 4.14
CA LYS A 135 -19.31 -21.25 2.71
C LYS A 135 -19.22 -19.76 2.46
N LYS A 136 -19.95 -18.95 3.24
CA LYS A 136 -19.94 -17.50 3.13
C LYS A 136 -18.58 -16.90 3.50
N VAL A 137 -17.91 -17.44 4.51
CA VAL A 137 -16.53 -17.06 4.86
C VAL A 137 -15.56 -17.40 3.72
N GLU A 138 -15.65 -18.59 3.13
CA GLU A 138 -14.81 -18.97 1.99
C GLU A 138 -15.06 -18.08 0.76
N GLU A 139 -16.31 -17.73 0.49
CA GLU A 139 -16.67 -16.84 -0.61
C GLU A 139 -16.14 -15.42 -0.39
N LEU A 140 -16.27 -14.87 0.82
CA LEU A 140 -15.70 -13.58 1.18
C LEU A 140 -14.17 -13.58 1.08
N GLN A 141 -13.51 -14.68 1.49
CA GLN A 141 -12.07 -14.84 1.35
C GLN A 141 -11.64 -14.86 -0.13
N LYS A 142 -12.35 -15.60 -0.98
CA LYS A 142 -12.13 -15.61 -2.43
C LYS A 142 -12.30 -14.21 -3.03
N LEU A 143 -13.41 -13.53 -2.72
CA LEU A 143 -13.69 -12.18 -3.19
C LEU A 143 -12.59 -11.20 -2.79
N THR A 144 -12.18 -11.24 -1.51
CA THR A 144 -11.08 -10.42 -0.99
C THR A 144 -9.78 -10.69 -1.74
N SER A 145 -9.45 -11.94 -2.01
CA SER A 145 -8.25 -12.31 -2.77
C SER A 145 -8.27 -11.79 -4.21
N LEU A 146 -9.43 -11.82 -4.87
CA LEU A 146 -9.63 -11.27 -6.22
C LEU A 146 -9.44 -9.75 -6.23
N TYR A 147 -10.06 -9.03 -5.29
CA TYR A 147 -9.87 -7.58 -5.15
C TYR A 147 -8.41 -7.21 -4.92
N GLN A 148 -7.73 -7.93 -4.03
CA GLN A 148 -6.30 -7.70 -3.78
C GLN A 148 -5.45 -7.97 -5.03
N ALA A 149 -5.77 -9.00 -5.82
CA ALA A 149 -5.07 -9.28 -7.07
C ALA A 149 -5.29 -8.16 -8.11
N GLN A 150 -6.50 -7.62 -8.22
CA GLN A 150 -6.79 -6.48 -9.10
C GLN A 150 -6.04 -5.22 -8.68
N LEU A 151 -6.06 -4.88 -7.39
CA LEU A 151 -5.31 -3.74 -6.85
C LEU A 151 -3.81 -3.86 -7.10
N ARG A 152 -3.25 -5.07 -7.00
CA ARG A 152 -1.85 -5.33 -7.33
C ARG A 152 -1.53 -5.06 -8.80
N THR A 153 -2.36 -5.53 -9.72
CA THR A 153 -2.16 -5.27 -11.15
C THR A 153 -2.18 -3.77 -11.44
N LEU A 154 -3.14 -3.05 -10.86
CA LEU A 154 -3.21 -1.59 -10.98
C LEU A 154 -1.98 -0.90 -10.38
N HIS A 155 -1.60 -1.24 -9.15
CA HIS A 155 -0.40 -0.67 -8.51
C HIS A 155 0.87 -0.94 -9.30
N THR A 156 0.99 -2.15 -9.87
CA THR A 156 2.15 -2.52 -10.70
C THR A 156 2.18 -1.73 -11.99
N GLN A 157 1.02 -1.54 -12.63
CA GLN A 157 0.91 -0.73 -13.86
C GLN A 157 1.20 0.74 -13.60
N VAL A 158 0.67 1.31 -12.51
CA VAL A 158 0.90 2.71 -12.13
C VAL A 158 2.37 2.93 -11.77
N LEU A 159 2.93 2.16 -10.84
CA LEU A 159 4.34 2.29 -10.46
C LEU A 159 5.29 1.96 -11.61
N GLY A 160 4.90 1.05 -12.50
CA GLY A 160 5.65 0.73 -13.71
C GLY A 160 5.68 1.88 -14.71
N ARG A 161 4.60 2.68 -14.80
CA ARG A 161 4.57 3.91 -15.61
C ARG A 161 5.45 5.01 -15.02
N ASP A 162 5.52 5.08 -13.70
CA ASP A 162 6.34 6.09 -13.01
C ASP A 162 7.86 5.82 -13.13
N ILE A 163 8.26 4.58 -13.42
CA ILE A 163 9.67 4.22 -13.67
C ILE A 163 9.99 4.46 -15.15
N VAL A 164 10.46 5.67 -15.44
CA VAL A 164 10.84 6.10 -16.79
C VAL A 164 12.34 5.98 -16.99
N TYR A 165 12.73 5.32 -18.08
CA TYR A 165 14.11 5.18 -18.52
C TYR A 165 14.15 4.79 -20.01
N GLN A 166 15.28 5.06 -20.66
CA GLN A 166 15.57 4.71 -22.05
C GLN A 166 16.95 4.05 -22.19
N GLY A 167 17.90 4.48 -21.36
CA GLY A 167 19.29 4.08 -21.44
C GLY A 167 19.60 2.70 -20.87
N GLU A 168 20.68 2.11 -21.39
CA GLU A 168 21.17 0.78 -21.03
C GLU A 168 21.58 0.67 -19.55
N VAL A 169 22.11 1.77 -18.99
CA VAL A 169 22.56 1.86 -17.61
C VAL A 169 21.41 1.57 -16.64
N MET A 170 20.27 2.27 -16.82
CA MET A 170 19.12 2.10 -15.95
C MET A 170 18.40 0.77 -16.21
N ARG A 171 18.42 0.25 -17.45
CA ARG A 171 17.90 -1.09 -17.76
C ARG A 171 18.57 -2.17 -16.91
N LYS A 172 19.91 -2.17 -16.82
CA LYS A 172 20.65 -3.14 -15.98
C LYS A 172 20.30 -3.03 -14.50
N VAL A 173 20.09 -1.80 -14.00
CA VAL A 173 19.65 -1.55 -12.61
C VAL A 173 18.28 -2.18 -12.37
N LEU A 174 17.32 -2.00 -13.28
CA LEU A 174 15.99 -2.59 -13.15
C LEU A 174 16.00 -4.12 -13.27
N GLU A 175 16.78 -4.69 -14.17
CA GLU A 175 16.92 -6.16 -14.26
C GLU A 175 17.47 -6.77 -12.98
N ARG A 176 18.48 -6.13 -12.38
CA ARG A 176 18.98 -6.51 -11.06
C ARG A 176 17.91 -6.35 -10.00
N THR A 177 17.18 -5.23 -10.01
CA THR A 177 16.08 -4.94 -9.09
C THR A 177 15.01 -6.05 -9.13
N LEU A 178 14.55 -6.43 -10.32
CA LEU A 178 13.53 -7.46 -10.50
C LEU A 178 13.99 -8.83 -10.02
N ARG A 179 15.26 -9.20 -10.25
CA ARG A 179 15.83 -10.44 -9.71
C ARG A 179 15.84 -10.44 -8.19
N LEU A 180 16.29 -9.34 -7.58
CA LEU A 180 16.37 -9.20 -6.13
C LEU A 180 14.98 -9.04 -5.47
N ALA A 181 13.99 -8.48 -6.16
CA ALA A 181 12.63 -8.34 -5.66
C ALA A 181 11.98 -9.69 -5.33
N ARG A 182 12.29 -10.73 -6.12
CA ARG A 182 11.78 -12.10 -5.94
C ARG A 182 12.41 -12.85 -4.76
N LEU A 183 13.54 -12.37 -4.25
CA LEU A 183 14.22 -12.91 -3.09
C LEU A 183 13.70 -12.24 -1.81
N ASP A 184 13.82 -12.95 -0.68
CA ASP A 184 13.38 -12.45 0.62
C ASP A 184 14.49 -11.79 1.46
N GLY A 185 15.63 -11.51 0.82
CA GLY A 185 16.78 -10.87 1.45
C GLY A 185 16.62 -9.35 1.62
N ASN A 186 17.43 -8.81 2.52
CA ASN A 186 17.60 -7.36 2.69
C ASN A 186 18.21 -6.75 1.42
N ILE A 187 17.79 -5.53 1.09
CA ILE A 187 18.37 -4.75 -0.02
C ILE A 187 18.75 -3.37 0.47
N LEU A 188 19.99 -2.96 0.18
CA LEU A 188 20.47 -1.60 0.34
C LEU A 188 20.44 -0.87 -1.02
N LEU A 189 19.70 0.23 -1.08
CA LEU A 189 19.65 1.16 -2.20
C LEU A 189 20.62 2.31 -1.96
N THR A 190 21.58 2.48 -2.85
CA THR A 190 22.59 3.54 -2.79
C THR A 190 22.46 4.43 -4.01
N GLY A 191 22.66 5.73 -3.83
CA GLY A 191 22.61 6.70 -4.93
C GLY A 191 22.23 8.08 -4.42
N GLU A 192 22.55 9.12 -5.19
CA GLU A 192 22.38 10.51 -4.77
C GLU A 192 20.93 10.88 -4.41
N THR A 193 20.77 12.03 -3.76
CA THR A 193 19.43 12.58 -3.49
C THR A 193 18.69 12.86 -4.80
N GLY A 194 17.43 12.46 -4.89
CA GLY A 194 16.58 12.74 -6.05
C GLY A 194 16.68 11.74 -7.22
N VAL A 195 17.43 10.64 -7.11
CA VAL A 195 17.55 9.62 -8.19
C VAL A 195 16.35 8.66 -8.31
N GLY A 196 15.44 8.64 -7.33
CA GLY A 196 14.26 7.76 -7.34
C GLY A 196 14.29 6.54 -6.39
N LYS A 197 15.12 6.57 -5.33
CA LYS A 197 15.26 5.45 -4.37
C LYS A 197 13.94 4.97 -3.78
N THR A 198 13.08 5.89 -3.33
CA THR A 198 11.77 5.59 -2.74
C THR A 198 10.82 4.92 -3.75
N LEU A 199 10.84 5.38 -5.01
CA LEU A 199 10.04 4.77 -6.08
C LEU A 199 10.50 3.33 -6.34
N LEU A 200 11.82 3.12 -6.44
CA LEU A 200 12.39 1.80 -6.64
C LEU A 200 12.08 0.85 -5.45
N ALA A 201 12.12 1.35 -4.21
CA ALA A 201 11.76 0.56 -3.03
C ALA A 201 10.31 0.08 -3.06
N ARG A 202 9.37 0.96 -3.45
CA ARG A 202 7.95 0.59 -3.64
C ARG A 202 7.79 -0.46 -4.74
N TYR A 203 8.50 -0.28 -5.86
CA TYR A 203 8.49 -1.22 -6.96
C TYR A 203 9.03 -2.61 -6.55
N ILE A 204 10.12 -2.65 -5.79
CA ILE A 204 10.68 -3.89 -5.22
C ILE A 204 9.62 -4.60 -4.36
N HIS A 205 8.92 -3.87 -3.49
CA HIS A 205 7.88 -4.45 -2.65
C HIS A 205 6.75 -5.06 -3.48
N VAL A 206 6.22 -4.32 -4.45
CA VAL A 206 5.13 -4.77 -5.33
C VAL A 206 5.52 -5.98 -6.18
N MET A 207 6.79 -6.06 -6.59
CA MET A 207 7.34 -7.20 -7.34
C MET A 207 7.78 -8.39 -6.47
N SER A 208 7.60 -8.30 -5.15
CA SER A 208 8.03 -9.34 -4.21
C SER A 208 6.91 -10.31 -3.82
N ARG A 209 7.30 -11.42 -3.19
CA ARG A 209 6.36 -12.36 -2.55
C ARG A 209 5.52 -11.71 -1.44
N ARG A 210 6.02 -10.61 -0.86
CA ARG A 210 5.39 -9.88 0.23
C ARG A 210 4.49 -8.72 -0.23
N ALA A 211 4.17 -8.65 -1.52
CA ALA A 211 3.34 -7.57 -2.08
C ALA A 211 1.88 -7.54 -1.58
N GLN A 212 1.39 -8.55 -0.83
CA GLN A 212 0.12 -8.44 -0.08
C GLN A 212 0.31 -7.87 1.33
N GLY A 213 1.53 -7.94 1.86
CA GLY A 213 1.85 -7.43 3.18
C GLY A 213 1.97 -5.91 3.19
N PRO A 214 2.05 -5.30 4.38
CA PRO A 214 2.22 -3.86 4.49
C PRO A 214 3.56 -3.40 3.91
N PHE A 215 3.56 -2.22 3.27
CA PHE A 215 4.77 -1.47 2.95
C PHE A 215 4.88 -0.27 3.89
N ILE A 216 5.75 -0.40 4.90
CA ILE A 216 5.95 0.64 5.90
C ILE A 216 7.17 1.46 5.52
N HIS A 217 6.96 2.73 5.17
CA HIS A 217 8.03 3.66 4.83
C HIS A 217 8.35 4.55 6.03
N VAL A 218 9.63 4.62 6.40
CA VAL A 218 10.14 5.45 7.47
C VAL A 218 11.33 6.23 6.96
N ASN A 219 11.24 7.56 6.99
CA ASN A 219 12.38 8.43 6.71
C ASN A 219 13.08 8.76 8.04
N CYS A 220 14.29 8.24 8.23
CA CYS A 220 15.03 8.36 9.49
C CYS A 220 15.44 9.81 9.77
N ALA A 221 15.69 10.61 8.72
CA ALA A 221 16.05 12.02 8.84
C ALA A 221 14.87 12.92 9.29
N SER A 222 13.63 12.45 9.16
CA SER A 222 12.43 13.23 9.49
C SER A 222 11.96 13.10 10.94
N LEU A 223 12.48 12.10 11.66
CA LEU A 223 12.06 11.80 13.03
C LEU A 223 12.99 12.49 14.04
N PRO A 224 12.44 13.20 15.05
CA PRO A 224 13.24 13.70 16.16
C PRO A 224 13.96 12.56 16.87
N GLU A 225 15.21 12.79 17.28
CA GLU A 225 16.03 11.78 17.98
C GLU A 225 15.37 11.27 19.27
N SER A 226 14.60 12.11 19.96
CA SER A 226 13.86 11.72 21.16
C SER A 226 12.66 10.79 20.89
N LEU A 227 12.13 10.77 19.66
CA LEU A 227 10.93 10.02 19.29
C LEU A 227 11.22 8.82 18.40
N ILE A 228 12.35 8.81 17.69
CA ILE A 228 12.68 7.76 16.73
C ILE A 228 12.64 6.37 17.37
N GLU A 229 13.06 6.22 18.62
CA GLU A 229 13.01 4.95 19.33
C GLU A 229 11.56 4.46 19.53
N ALA A 230 10.69 5.35 20.02
CA ALA A 230 9.29 5.04 20.30
C ALA A 230 8.48 4.79 19.02
N GLU A 231 8.81 5.49 17.94
CA GLU A 231 8.19 5.26 16.62
C GLU A 231 8.68 3.95 16.00
N LEU A 232 10.00 3.68 16.02
CA LEU A 232 10.57 2.47 15.42
C LEU A 232 10.15 1.20 16.14
N PHE A 233 10.34 1.18 17.46
CA PHE A 233 10.23 -0.02 18.28
C PHE A 233 8.94 -0.10 19.10
N GLY A 234 8.19 0.99 19.22
CA GLY A 234 6.99 1.03 20.04
C GLY A 234 7.30 1.03 21.53
N TYR A 235 6.26 1.19 22.34
CA TYR A 235 6.38 1.26 23.79
C TYR A 235 5.24 0.53 24.49
N SER A 236 5.54 0.00 25.67
CA SER A 236 4.56 -0.60 26.58
C SER A 236 3.85 0.49 27.40
N GLU A 237 2.71 0.14 27.99
CA GLU A 237 2.03 1.02 28.93
C GLU A 237 3.00 1.49 30.04
N GLY A 238 2.98 2.79 30.35
CA GLY A 238 3.79 3.36 31.44
C GLY A 238 5.29 3.48 31.16
N ALA A 239 5.76 3.28 29.93
CA ALA A 239 7.19 3.28 29.61
C ALA A 239 7.91 4.63 29.88
N PHE A 240 7.21 5.76 29.78
CA PHE A 240 7.73 7.10 30.08
C PHE A 240 6.59 8.09 30.40
N THR A 241 6.93 9.27 30.91
CA THR A 241 5.96 10.34 31.22
C THR A 241 5.28 10.84 29.93
N GLY A 242 3.97 10.59 29.79
CA GLY A 242 3.20 10.89 28.58
C GLY A 242 2.93 9.70 27.67
N ALA A 243 3.40 8.50 28.02
CA ALA A 243 3.05 7.28 27.30
C ALA A 243 1.55 6.97 27.42
N SER A 244 0.93 6.57 26.30
CA SER A 244 -0.45 6.11 26.29
C SER A 244 -0.64 4.92 27.25
N ARG A 245 -1.77 4.92 27.97
CA ARG A 245 -2.18 3.79 28.83
C ARG A 245 -2.38 2.48 28.07
N LYS A 246 -2.44 2.48 26.74
CA LYS A 246 -2.57 1.25 25.93
C LYS A 246 -1.24 0.79 25.31
N GLY A 247 -0.16 1.54 25.51
CA GLY A 247 1.07 1.38 24.73
C GLY A 247 0.86 1.69 23.25
N ARG A 248 1.91 1.49 22.43
CA ARG A 248 1.85 1.66 20.97
C ARG A 248 2.79 0.67 20.27
N LYS A 249 2.32 0.08 19.17
CA LYS A 249 3.15 -0.74 18.28
C LYS A 249 4.12 0.15 17.51
N GLY A 250 5.37 -0.29 17.40
CA GLY A 250 6.35 0.39 16.54
C GLY A 250 6.09 0.13 15.07
N VAL A 251 6.59 1.00 14.20
CA VAL A 251 6.47 0.86 12.74
C VAL A 251 7.12 -0.43 12.22
N ILE A 252 8.17 -0.92 12.88
CA ILE A 252 8.79 -2.21 12.52
C ILE A 252 7.82 -3.37 12.81
N GLU A 253 7.13 -3.33 13.95
CA GLU A 253 6.11 -4.33 14.31
C GLU A 253 4.92 -4.26 13.34
N MET A 254 4.54 -3.06 12.90
CA MET A 254 3.48 -2.86 11.89
C MET A 254 3.87 -3.42 10.51
N GLY A 255 5.16 -3.62 10.25
CA GLY A 255 5.67 -4.21 9.00
C GLY A 255 5.58 -5.73 8.92
N HIS A 256 5.09 -6.40 9.97
CA HIS A 256 4.99 -7.86 10.03
C HIS A 256 4.20 -8.44 8.84
N GLY A 257 4.72 -9.49 8.21
CA GLY A 257 4.20 -10.10 6.98
C GLY A 257 4.52 -9.29 5.70
N GLY A 258 5.19 -8.15 5.82
CA GLY A 258 5.41 -7.18 4.75
C GLY A 258 6.85 -6.70 4.62
N THR A 259 7.03 -5.43 4.27
CA THR A 259 8.32 -4.80 4.01
C THR A 259 8.43 -3.48 4.75
N VAL A 260 9.54 -3.29 5.46
CA VAL A 260 9.91 -2.01 6.08
C VAL A 260 10.99 -1.36 5.24
N PHE A 261 10.73 -0.16 4.75
CA PHE A 261 11.68 0.67 4.01
C PHE A 261 12.21 1.79 4.90
N LEU A 262 13.51 1.74 5.18
CA LEU A 262 14.26 2.71 5.98
C LEU A 262 14.99 3.67 5.03
N ASP A 263 14.40 4.83 4.80
CA ASP A 263 15.02 5.89 3.99
C ASP A 263 16.00 6.71 4.84
N GLU A 264 17.08 7.16 4.19
CA GLU A 264 18.22 7.83 4.81
C GLU A 264 18.75 7.14 6.09
N ILE A 265 19.07 5.84 5.99
CA ILE A 265 19.54 5.01 7.12
C ILE A 265 20.80 5.57 7.80
N GLY A 266 21.60 6.38 7.08
CA GLY A 266 22.77 7.04 7.64
C GLY A 266 22.45 8.11 8.67
N ASP A 267 21.22 8.65 8.69
CA ASP A 267 20.81 9.66 9.66
C ASP A 267 20.19 9.03 10.93
N MET A 268 20.18 7.70 11.02
CA MET A 268 19.71 6.97 12.21
C MET A 268 20.74 7.08 13.35
N PRO A 269 20.34 7.46 14.58
CA PRO A 269 21.24 7.51 15.73
C PRO A 269 21.90 6.16 16.05
N MET A 270 23.16 6.18 16.49
CA MET A 270 23.96 4.96 16.73
C MET A 270 23.32 3.98 17.71
N ALA A 271 22.61 4.48 18.73
CA ALA A 271 21.89 3.64 19.68
C ALA A 271 20.75 2.85 19.01
N MET A 272 20.08 3.44 18.03
CA MET A 272 19.00 2.79 17.28
C MET A 272 19.54 1.78 16.28
N GLN A 273 20.70 2.07 15.68
CA GLN A 273 21.39 1.13 14.80
C GLN A 273 21.71 -0.19 15.52
N ALA A 274 22.17 -0.13 16.78
CA ALA A 274 22.43 -1.32 17.57
C ALA A 274 21.16 -2.16 17.82
N LYS A 275 20.02 -1.52 18.09
CA LYS A 275 18.74 -2.24 18.25
C LYS A 275 18.22 -2.81 16.94
N LEU A 276 18.38 -2.07 15.84
CA LEU A 276 17.99 -2.53 14.52
C LEU A 276 18.81 -3.76 14.09
N LEU A 277 20.09 -3.81 14.43
CA LEU A 277 20.93 -4.98 14.19
C LEU A 277 20.35 -6.23 14.86
N THR A 278 19.98 -6.16 16.14
CA THR A 278 19.32 -7.27 16.86
C THR A 278 18.04 -7.71 16.16
N VAL A 279 17.23 -6.77 15.67
CA VAL A 279 16.01 -7.11 14.91
C VAL A 279 16.32 -7.81 13.58
N LEU A 280 17.38 -7.38 12.87
CA LEU A 280 17.79 -7.97 11.59
C LEU A 280 18.40 -9.37 11.75
N GLU A 281 19.05 -9.64 12.87
CA GLU A 281 19.70 -10.92 13.19
C GLU A 281 18.71 -11.92 13.76
N ASP A 282 18.06 -11.56 14.87
CA ASP A 282 17.26 -12.49 15.67
C ASP A 282 15.79 -12.53 15.25
N LYS A 283 15.36 -11.59 14.38
CA LYS A 283 13.96 -11.45 13.95
C LYS A 283 12.99 -11.32 15.13
N VAL A 284 13.46 -10.73 16.23
CA VAL A 284 12.65 -10.38 17.39
C VAL A 284 12.82 -8.92 17.76
N LEU A 285 11.82 -8.37 18.41
CA LEU A 285 11.81 -6.99 18.87
C LEU A 285 11.25 -6.92 20.29
N ARG A 286 11.80 -6.00 21.09
CA ARG A 286 11.28 -5.66 22.41
C ARG A 286 10.83 -4.20 22.42
N ARG A 287 9.60 -3.94 22.87
CA ARG A 287 9.09 -2.58 23.04
C ARG A 287 9.81 -1.87 24.18
N ILE A 288 9.86 -0.54 24.12
CA ILE A 288 10.42 0.28 25.20
C ILE A 288 9.62 0.04 26.49
N GLY A 289 10.33 -0.19 27.60
CA GLY A 289 9.73 -0.51 28.90
C GLY A 289 8.98 -1.86 28.95
N GLY A 290 9.02 -2.66 27.88
CA GLY A 290 8.42 -3.99 27.84
C GLY A 290 9.43 -5.10 28.09
N GLU A 291 8.95 -6.21 28.66
CA GLU A 291 9.75 -7.43 28.86
C GLU A 291 9.46 -8.50 27.80
N LYS A 292 8.37 -8.36 27.05
CA LYS A 292 7.94 -9.35 26.05
C LYS A 292 8.68 -9.17 24.73
N TRP A 293 9.26 -10.27 24.25
CA TRP A 293 9.78 -10.37 22.88
C TRP A 293 8.64 -10.61 21.90
N VAL A 294 8.72 -9.93 20.75
CA VAL A 294 7.78 -10.05 19.64
C VAL A 294 8.53 -10.60 18.44
N THR A 295 8.14 -11.78 17.96
CA THR A 295 8.71 -12.36 16.74
C THR A 295 8.20 -11.62 15.50
N LEU A 296 9.11 -11.34 14.57
CA LEU A 296 8.86 -10.53 13.39
C LEU A 296 9.21 -11.29 12.13
N ASP A 297 8.25 -11.35 11.20
CA ASP A 297 8.49 -11.76 9.83
C ASP A 297 8.47 -10.52 8.93
N VAL A 298 9.64 -9.89 8.76
CA VAL A 298 9.77 -8.61 8.04
C VAL A 298 10.97 -8.66 7.11
N ARG A 299 10.74 -8.20 5.87
CA ARG A 299 11.80 -7.87 4.92
C ARG A 299 12.21 -6.41 5.07
N PHE A 300 13.52 -6.14 5.08
CA PHE A 300 14.04 -4.78 5.16
C PHE A 300 14.57 -4.30 3.81
N LEU A 301 14.17 -3.09 3.44
CA LEU A 301 14.81 -2.28 2.41
C LEU A 301 15.42 -1.07 3.12
N ALA A 302 16.65 -0.71 2.78
CA ALA A 302 17.29 0.49 3.31
C ALA A 302 17.77 1.36 2.16
N ALA A 303 17.79 2.68 2.34
CA ALA A 303 18.32 3.62 1.37
C ALA A 303 19.26 4.64 2.03
N THR A 304 20.25 5.09 1.26
CA THR A 304 21.14 6.18 1.65
C THR A 304 21.62 6.97 0.43
N ASN A 305 21.89 8.25 0.63
CA ASN A 305 22.56 9.11 -0.33
C ASN A 305 24.10 9.07 -0.29
N LYS A 306 24.69 8.38 0.70
CA LYS A 306 26.15 8.27 0.86
C LYS A 306 26.66 6.95 0.30
N GLY A 307 27.87 6.98 -0.27
CA GLY A 307 28.59 5.77 -0.65
C GLY A 307 29.06 4.96 0.56
N PRO A 308 29.43 3.67 0.38
CA PRO A 308 29.89 2.79 1.45
C PRO A 308 31.07 3.36 2.24
N ASP A 309 32.07 3.92 1.55
CA ASP A 309 33.28 4.44 2.19
C ASP A 309 32.93 5.60 3.11
N ALA A 310 32.04 6.50 2.67
CA ALA A 310 31.58 7.64 3.47
C ALA A 310 30.75 7.20 4.69
N LEU A 311 29.96 6.12 4.57
CA LEU A 311 29.18 5.57 5.68
C LEU A 311 30.09 4.98 6.77
N LEU A 312 31.11 4.22 6.37
CA LEU A 312 32.00 3.49 7.28
C LEU A 312 33.09 4.39 7.87
N GLN A 313 33.81 5.16 7.04
CA GLN A 313 34.89 6.03 7.51
C GLN A 313 34.37 7.17 8.38
N GLY A 314 33.18 7.71 8.05
CA GLY A 314 32.52 8.73 8.83
C GLY A 314 31.90 8.24 10.14
N LYS A 315 31.94 6.92 10.43
CA LYS A 315 31.23 6.28 11.55
C LYS A 315 29.74 6.64 11.60
N VAL A 316 29.16 6.92 10.44
CA VAL A 316 27.75 7.30 10.28
C VAL A 316 26.88 6.06 10.40
N LEU A 317 27.36 4.93 9.88
CA LEU A 317 26.71 3.64 10.02
C LEU A 317 27.69 2.66 10.67
N ARG A 318 27.22 1.85 11.62
CA ARG A 318 28.01 0.76 12.17
C ARG A 318 28.34 -0.28 11.09
N GLU A 319 29.56 -0.79 11.15
CA GLU A 319 30.07 -1.77 10.18
C GLU A 319 29.28 -3.08 10.19
N ASP A 320 28.95 -3.59 11.38
CA ASP A 320 28.11 -4.78 11.57
C ASP A 320 26.72 -4.64 10.90
N LEU A 321 26.05 -3.51 11.13
CA LEU A 321 24.77 -3.18 10.53
C LEU A 321 24.87 -3.02 9.00
N TYR A 322 25.93 -2.38 8.52
CA TYR A 322 26.17 -2.22 7.08
C TYR A 322 26.18 -3.56 6.37
N TYR A 323 26.98 -4.53 6.84
CA TYR A 323 27.07 -5.84 6.18
C TYR A 323 25.76 -6.63 6.23
N ARG A 324 24.96 -6.46 7.29
CA ARG A 324 23.64 -7.11 7.41
C ARG A 324 22.58 -6.49 6.50
N LEU A 325 22.65 -5.19 6.23
CA LEU A 325 21.76 -4.48 5.30
C LEU A 325 22.21 -4.65 3.84
N ALA A 326 23.52 -4.58 3.58
CA ALA A 326 24.13 -4.58 2.26
C ALA A 326 24.32 -5.98 1.66
N THR A 327 23.61 -7.00 2.16
CA THR A 327 23.65 -8.37 1.62
C THR A 327 23.31 -8.38 0.13
N ASN A 328 22.34 -7.57 -0.28
CA ASN A 328 22.10 -7.25 -1.68
C ASN A 328 22.15 -5.73 -1.83
N ARG A 329 22.96 -5.24 -2.78
CA ARG A 329 23.07 -3.81 -3.06
C ARG A 329 22.60 -3.48 -4.47
N ILE A 330 21.92 -2.35 -4.60
CA ILE A 330 21.53 -1.74 -5.87
C ILE A 330 22.01 -0.30 -5.87
N ASP A 331 22.96 -0.01 -6.74
CA ASP A 331 23.44 1.34 -7.01
C ASP A 331 22.56 1.99 -8.09
N ILE A 332 21.95 3.12 -7.76
CA ILE A 332 21.15 3.91 -8.69
C ILE A 332 22.02 5.09 -9.14
N PRO A 333 22.40 5.14 -10.43
CA PRO A 333 23.31 6.14 -10.92
C PRO A 333 22.66 7.53 -10.96
N PRO A 334 23.46 8.59 -10.75
CA PRO A 334 23.00 9.96 -10.91
C PRO A 334 22.65 10.25 -12.37
N LEU A 335 21.79 11.23 -12.60
CA LEU A 335 21.19 11.53 -13.91
C LEU A 335 22.25 11.89 -14.96
N ARG A 336 23.35 12.53 -14.56
CA ARG A 336 24.52 12.81 -15.44
C ARG A 336 25.19 11.57 -16.03
N GLU A 337 25.10 10.42 -15.37
CA GLU A 337 25.63 9.14 -15.87
C GLU A 337 24.61 8.37 -16.73
N ARG A 338 23.38 8.90 -16.85
CA ARG A 338 22.27 8.34 -17.62
C ARG A 338 21.50 9.45 -18.35
N SER A 339 22.21 10.36 -19.00
CA SER A 339 21.61 11.49 -19.72
C SER A 339 20.68 11.06 -20.86
N GLU A 340 20.80 9.82 -21.36
CA GLU A 340 19.86 9.19 -22.29
C GLU A 340 18.43 9.12 -21.75
N ASP A 341 18.23 9.09 -20.43
CA ASP A 341 16.90 9.04 -19.80
C ASP A 341 16.22 10.42 -19.76
N VAL A 342 16.99 11.51 -19.90
CA VAL A 342 16.49 12.89 -19.69
C VAL A 342 15.31 13.25 -20.61
N PRO A 343 15.35 12.97 -21.93
CA PRO A 343 14.21 13.28 -22.81
C PRO A 343 12.92 12.60 -22.37
N SER A 344 12.95 11.29 -22.09
CA SER A 344 11.77 10.56 -21.64
C SER A 344 11.26 11.06 -20.28
N LEU A 345 12.15 11.45 -19.37
CA LEU A 345 11.78 12.03 -18.08
C LEU A 345 11.11 13.40 -18.23
N ILE A 346 11.57 14.24 -19.17
CA ILE A 346 10.95 15.52 -19.49
C ILE A 346 9.55 15.30 -20.04
N ASP A 347 9.40 14.42 -21.02
CA ASP A 347 8.12 14.11 -21.65
C ASP A 347 7.11 13.60 -20.63
N HIS A 348 7.54 12.69 -19.74
CA HIS A 348 6.71 12.17 -18.67
C HIS A 348 6.30 13.25 -17.66
N ALA A 349 7.25 14.07 -17.19
CA ALA A 349 6.94 15.14 -16.24
C ALA A 349 6.01 16.20 -16.84
N LEU A 350 6.14 16.50 -18.14
CA LEU A 350 5.25 17.41 -18.85
C LEU A 350 3.87 16.81 -19.07
N ALA A 351 3.79 15.51 -19.40
CA ALA A 351 2.52 14.81 -19.53
C ALA A 351 1.73 14.82 -18.20
N GLU A 352 2.41 14.55 -17.07
CA GLU A 352 1.80 14.67 -15.74
C GLU A 352 1.28 16.10 -15.47
N PHE A 353 2.06 17.13 -15.84
CA PHE A 353 1.63 18.52 -15.68
C PHE A 353 0.40 18.84 -16.53
N ASN A 354 0.42 18.42 -17.80
CA ASN A 354 -0.66 18.64 -18.75
C ASN A 354 -1.96 17.97 -18.30
N GLU A 355 -1.88 16.72 -17.84
CA GLU A 355 -3.03 16.00 -17.30
C GLU A 355 -3.61 16.68 -16.06
N GLN A 356 -2.76 17.14 -15.14
CA GLN A 356 -3.21 17.78 -13.89
C GLN A 356 -3.81 19.17 -14.09
N ASN A 357 -3.35 19.92 -15.10
CA ASN A 357 -3.77 21.30 -15.33
C ASN A 357 -4.70 21.46 -16.55
N GLY A 358 -5.02 20.39 -17.26
CA GLY A 358 -5.82 20.43 -18.48
C GLY A 358 -5.15 21.17 -19.65
N THR A 359 -3.81 21.24 -19.65
CA THR A 359 -3.01 21.94 -20.67
C THR A 359 -2.49 21.00 -21.73
N HIS A 360 -2.00 21.55 -22.84
CA HIS A 360 -1.40 20.80 -23.96
C HIS A 360 -0.05 21.40 -24.36
N LEU A 361 0.82 21.61 -23.37
CA LEU A 361 2.14 22.18 -23.59
C LEU A 361 3.09 21.15 -24.21
N SER A 362 4.08 21.63 -24.96
CA SER A 362 5.17 20.83 -25.51
C SER A 362 6.51 21.56 -25.39
N PHE A 363 7.62 20.83 -25.31
CA PHE A 363 8.96 21.43 -25.38
C PHE A 363 9.48 21.46 -26.82
N HIS A 364 10.11 22.57 -27.20
CA HIS A 364 10.88 22.59 -28.44
C HIS A 364 12.06 21.60 -28.36
N PRO A 365 12.39 20.84 -29.44
CA PRO A 365 13.47 19.85 -29.41
C PRO A 365 14.83 20.42 -28.97
N ASP A 366 15.11 21.70 -29.27
CA ASP A 366 16.33 22.35 -28.79
C ASP A 366 16.38 22.50 -27.27
N VAL A 367 15.24 22.76 -26.62
CA VAL A 367 15.17 22.84 -25.16
C VAL A 367 15.52 21.48 -24.56
N VAL A 368 14.93 20.41 -25.07
CA VAL A 368 15.20 19.04 -24.61
C VAL A 368 16.69 18.70 -24.79
N ARG A 369 17.28 19.03 -25.96
CA ARG A 369 18.72 18.83 -26.21
C ARG A 369 19.60 19.58 -25.22
N GLN A 370 19.28 20.82 -24.88
CA GLN A 370 20.06 21.60 -23.92
C GLN A 370 19.88 21.06 -22.49
N LEU A 371 18.66 20.71 -22.09
CA LEU A 371 18.41 20.11 -20.78
C LEU A 371 19.14 18.77 -20.62
N GLN A 372 19.34 18.02 -21.71
CA GLN A 372 20.09 16.76 -21.70
C GLN A 372 21.58 16.92 -21.38
N THR A 373 22.21 18.07 -21.68
CA THR A 373 23.65 18.27 -21.44
C THR A 373 23.99 18.74 -20.03
N LEU A 374 22.97 19.08 -19.23
CA LEU A 374 23.16 19.60 -17.88
C LEU A 374 23.53 18.51 -16.86
N PRO A 375 24.25 18.88 -15.78
CA PRO A 375 24.76 17.91 -14.80
C PRO A 375 23.72 17.41 -13.78
N TRP A 376 22.61 18.14 -13.58
CA TRP A 376 21.50 17.77 -12.68
C TRP A 376 21.94 17.26 -11.29
N PRO A 377 22.58 18.08 -10.44
CA PRO A 377 23.01 17.67 -9.09
C PRO A 377 21.85 17.20 -8.18
N GLY A 378 20.64 17.70 -8.37
CA GLY A 378 19.42 17.22 -7.70
C GLY A 378 18.68 16.12 -8.47
N ASN A 379 19.31 15.59 -9.52
CA ASN A 379 18.86 14.44 -10.32
C ASN A 379 17.43 14.61 -10.86
N VAL A 380 16.64 13.54 -10.85
CA VAL A 380 15.27 13.53 -11.41
C VAL A 380 14.36 14.53 -10.69
N ARG A 381 14.57 14.75 -9.39
CA ARG A 381 13.78 15.73 -8.62
C ARG A 381 14.00 17.16 -9.12
N GLU A 382 15.25 17.54 -9.37
CA GLU A 382 15.58 18.85 -9.92
C GLU A 382 15.03 19.00 -11.34
N LEU A 383 15.24 18.00 -12.20
CA LEU A 383 14.71 18.00 -13.57
C LEU A 383 13.19 18.20 -13.59
N LYS A 384 12.46 17.41 -12.78
CA LYS A 384 11.00 17.53 -12.67
C LYS A 384 10.59 18.92 -12.18
N ASN A 385 11.26 19.47 -11.18
CA ASN A 385 10.97 20.82 -10.69
C ASN A 385 11.19 21.89 -11.77
N VAL A 386 12.27 21.79 -12.56
CA VAL A 386 12.55 22.72 -13.66
C VAL A 386 11.49 22.61 -14.76
N VAL A 387 11.10 21.39 -15.15
CA VAL A 387 10.01 21.17 -16.12
C VAL A 387 8.69 21.78 -15.62
N TRP A 388 8.35 21.54 -14.36
CA TRP A 388 7.15 22.10 -13.72
C TRP A 388 7.17 23.62 -13.69
N GLN A 389 8.31 24.22 -13.34
CA GLN A 389 8.47 25.66 -13.33
C GLN A 389 8.25 26.23 -14.75
N LEU A 390 8.93 25.68 -15.75
CA LEU A 390 8.82 26.12 -17.15
C LEU A 390 7.40 26.00 -17.69
N ALA A 391 6.70 24.93 -17.35
CA ALA A 391 5.32 24.71 -17.75
C ALA A 391 4.37 25.71 -17.06
N SER A 392 4.60 26.01 -15.78
CA SER A 392 3.77 26.95 -15.01
C SER A 392 3.93 28.42 -15.40
N GLU A 393 5.10 28.80 -15.91
CA GLU A 393 5.40 30.17 -16.36
C GLU A 393 4.93 30.42 -17.80
N ASN A 394 4.46 29.39 -18.50
CA ASN A 394 3.92 29.53 -19.85
C ASN A 394 2.46 30.02 -19.79
N GLU A 395 2.26 31.30 -20.10
CA GLU A 395 0.94 31.94 -20.11
C GLU A 395 0.12 31.61 -21.39
N GLU A 396 0.72 30.99 -22.41
CA GLU A 396 0.03 30.64 -23.67
C GLU A 396 -0.60 29.23 -23.61
N GLU A 397 -1.93 29.17 -23.67
CA GLU A 397 -2.66 27.91 -23.83
C GLU A 397 -2.22 27.19 -25.11
N GLY A 398 -1.64 25.99 -24.97
CA GLY A 398 -1.12 25.20 -26.09
C GLY A 398 0.24 25.65 -26.64
N GLY A 399 0.97 26.51 -25.91
CA GLY A 399 2.27 27.02 -26.30
C GLY A 399 3.39 25.97 -26.33
N THR A 400 4.37 26.20 -27.20
CA THR A 400 5.64 25.46 -27.20
C THR A 400 6.64 26.18 -26.31
N ILE A 401 7.21 25.49 -25.32
CA ILE A 401 8.26 26.05 -24.46
C ILE A 401 9.55 26.12 -25.27
N THR A 402 10.09 27.34 -25.42
CA THR A 402 11.30 27.62 -26.21
C THR A 402 12.50 27.97 -25.32
N LEU A 403 13.71 27.99 -25.89
CA LEU A 403 14.95 28.27 -25.16
C LEU A 403 14.96 29.64 -24.45
N GLN A 404 14.22 30.62 -24.97
CA GLN A 404 14.15 31.97 -24.41
C GLN A 404 13.38 32.02 -23.08
N MET A 405 12.60 30.97 -22.79
CA MET A 405 11.83 30.83 -21.56
C MET A 405 12.62 30.09 -20.46
N LEU A 406 13.85 29.65 -20.74
CA LEU A 406 14.69 28.99 -19.73
C LEU A 406 15.14 29.99 -18.65
N PRO A 407 15.10 29.62 -17.35
CA PRO A 407 15.65 30.43 -16.27
C PRO A 407 17.12 30.78 -16.51
N LEU A 408 17.52 32.00 -16.13
CA LEU A 408 18.91 32.47 -16.25
C LEU A 408 19.91 31.57 -15.52
N ASP A 409 19.50 30.88 -14.46
CA ASP A 409 20.37 29.97 -13.70
C ASP A 409 20.67 28.69 -14.52
N VAL A 410 19.67 28.20 -15.28
CA VAL A 410 19.84 27.09 -16.24
C VAL A 410 20.67 27.56 -17.43
N MET A 411 20.42 28.76 -17.95
CA MET A 411 21.25 29.35 -19.03
C MET A 411 22.70 29.63 -18.59
N GLY A 412 22.93 29.99 -17.33
CA GLY A 412 24.26 30.18 -16.76
C GLY A 412 25.04 28.87 -16.63
N ALA A 413 24.37 27.79 -16.24
CA ALA A 413 24.94 26.44 -16.24
C ALA A 413 25.26 25.95 -17.68
N LEU A 414 24.40 26.27 -18.65
CA LEU A 414 24.63 25.97 -20.08
C LEU A 414 25.82 26.74 -20.66
N ALA A 415 26.00 28.01 -20.27
CA ALA A 415 27.14 28.84 -20.70
C ALA A 415 28.47 28.36 -20.10
N GLY A 416 28.46 27.78 -18.90
CA GLY A 416 29.63 27.15 -18.29
C GLY A 416 29.96 25.76 -18.85
N ALA A 417 28.97 25.03 -19.38
CA ALA A 417 29.14 23.70 -19.96
C ALA A 417 29.60 23.71 -21.43
N ASN A 418 29.17 24.72 -22.22
CA ASN A 418 29.65 24.93 -23.58
C ASN A 418 30.91 25.78 -23.56
N GLY A 419 32.08 25.14 -23.39
CA GLY A 419 33.37 25.77 -23.60
C GLY A 419 33.53 26.33 -25.01
N LEU A 420 33.21 27.62 -25.19
CA LEU A 420 33.77 28.43 -26.26
C LEU A 420 35.27 28.63 -25.95
N PRO A 421 36.20 28.19 -26.82
CA PRO A 421 37.61 28.44 -26.60
C PRO A 421 37.90 29.91 -26.84
N GLY A 422 38.23 30.61 -25.76
CA GLY A 422 38.74 31.97 -25.80
C GLY A 422 37.84 32.96 -25.08
N LEU A 423 37.90 32.95 -23.75
CA LEU A 423 38.10 34.13 -22.91
C LEU A 423 38.49 33.61 -21.52
N ASN A 424 39.73 33.88 -21.14
CA ASN A 424 40.41 33.38 -19.95
C ASN A 424 39.54 33.42 -18.69
N SER A 425 39.23 32.23 -18.16
CA SER A 425 38.83 32.05 -16.77
C SER A 425 40.09 32.10 -15.88
N GLN A 426 40.38 33.28 -15.33
CA GLN A 426 41.01 33.30 -14.01
C GLN A 426 39.91 33.07 -12.98
N SER A 427 40.04 31.92 -12.35
CA SER A 427 39.42 31.52 -11.10
C SER A 427 39.45 32.65 -10.06
N VAL A 428 38.29 33.18 -9.67
CA VAL A 428 38.12 33.79 -8.34
C VAL A 428 36.74 33.41 -7.84
N LEU A 429 36.71 32.73 -6.69
CA LEU A 429 35.55 32.68 -5.80
C LEU A 429 34.95 34.09 -5.67
N PRO A 430 33.65 34.30 -5.41
CA PRO A 430 33.13 35.63 -5.15
C PRO A 430 33.63 36.12 -3.79
N SER A 431 34.84 36.67 -3.78
CA SER A 431 35.29 37.59 -2.75
C SER A 431 34.45 38.86 -2.89
N ARG A 432 33.70 39.17 -1.83
CA ARG A 432 33.12 40.48 -1.55
C ARG A 432 34.01 41.61 -2.09
N GLY A 433 33.62 42.22 -3.21
CA GLY A 433 34.41 43.26 -3.87
C GLY A 433 33.77 43.71 -5.17
N ASP A 434 32.88 44.71 -5.06
CA ASP A 434 32.43 45.73 -6.05
C ASP A 434 30.91 46.01 -6.09
N ASP A 435 30.24 45.92 -4.94
CA ASP A 435 28.83 46.34 -4.78
C ASP A 435 28.61 47.86 -5.03
N ALA A 436 29.65 48.69 -5.01
CA ALA A 436 29.49 50.14 -5.12
C ALA A 436 29.15 50.62 -6.54
N GLY A 437 29.81 50.04 -7.56
CA GLY A 437 29.60 50.43 -8.96
C GLY A 437 28.28 49.94 -9.54
N GLU A 438 27.89 48.71 -9.21
CA GLU A 438 26.61 48.15 -9.66
C GLU A 438 25.43 48.83 -8.95
N ALA A 439 25.52 49.06 -7.63
CA ALA A 439 24.46 49.77 -6.90
C ALA A 439 24.29 51.21 -7.38
N GLN A 440 25.37 51.90 -7.78
CA GLN A 440 25.30 53.24 -8.36
C GLN A 440 24.55 53.24 -9.70
N ARG A 441 24.86 52.27 -10.58
CA ARG A 441 24.18 52.10 -11.87
C ARG A 441 22.68 51.81 -11.69
N TRP A 442 22.31 50.98 -10.73
CA TRP A 442 20.90 50.71 -10.41
C TRP A 442 20.19 51.92 -9.79
N ARG A 443 20.89 52.77 -9.01
CA ARG A 443 20.35 54.05 -8.52
C ARG A 443 20.11 55.04 -9.66
N GLU A 444 21.06 55.16 -10.59
CA GLU A 444 20.95 56.04 -11.76
C GLU A 444 19.78 55.63 -12.66
N LEU A 445 19.65 54.33 -12.96
CA LEU A 445 18.51 53.80 -13.72
C LEU A 445 17.18 54.02 -12.97
N CYS A 446 17.16 53.83 -11.65
CA CYS A 446 15.97 54.07 -10.85
C CYS A 446 15.58 55.56 -10.83
N GLN A 447 16.54 56.49 -10.83
CA GLN A 447 16.29 57.93 -10.92
C GLN A 447 15.83 58.35 -12.31
N GLN A 448 16.53 57.88 -13.35
CA GLN A 448 16.24 58.18 -14.76
C GLN A 448 14.83 57.75 -15.15
N TYR A 449 14.40 56.56 -14.72
CA TYR A 449 13.10 56.00 -15.05
C TYR A 449 12.06 56.16 -13.91
N ARG A 450 12.36 56.99 -12.90
CA ARG A 450 11.47 57.27 -11.75
C ARG A 450 10.92 56.01 -11.06
N GLY A 451 11.71 54.95 -11.02
CA GLY A 451 11.33 53.66 -10.42
C GLY A 451 10.28 52.87 -11.21
N ASP A 452 10.02 53.21 -12.49
CA ASP A 452 9.13 52.41 -13.35
C ASP A 452 9.85 51.13 -13.79
N VAL A 453 9.41 50.01 -13.23
CA VAL A 453 9.98 48.68 -13.48
C VAL A 453 9.89 48.29 -14.96
N TYR A 454 8.83 48.68 -15.66
CA TYR A 454 8.63 48.32 -17.07
C TYR A 454 9.56 49.11 -17.98
N ALA A 455 9.77 50.39 -17.69
CA ALA A 455 10.69 51.22 -18.45
C ALA A 455 12.15 50.77 -18.26
N ILE A 456 12.53 50.40 -17.03
CA ILE A 456 13.87 49.87 -16.72
C ILE A 456 14.07 48.49 -17.38
N ALA A 457 13.06 47.62 -17.34
CA ALA A 457 13.09 46.31 -17.99
C ALA A 457 13.25 46.43 -19.52
N GLY A 458 12.49 47.34 -20.15
CA GLY A 458 12.59 47.62 -21.58
C GLY A 458 13.93 48.22 -21.99
N ALA A 459 14.50 49.12 -21.18
CA ALA A 459 15.81 49.73 -21.47
C ALA A 459 16.98 48.76 -21.34
N LEU A 460 16.86 47.76 -20.46
CA LEU A 460 17.90 46.75 -20.20
C LEU A 460 17.72 45.46 -21.00
N GLY A 461 16.59 45.27 -21.68
CA GLY A 461 16.26 44.03 -22.38
C GLY A 461 16.10 42.82 -21.44
N VAL A 462 15.78 43.07 -20.15
CA VAL A 462 15.63 42.01 -19.14
C VAL A 462 14.19 41.97 -18.63
N HIS A 463 13.76 40.79 -18.18
CA HIS A 463 12.41 40.61 -17.65
C HIS A 463 12.17 41.43 -16.35
N ARG A 464 10.93 41.87 -16.13
CA ARG A 464 10.51 42.73 -15.00
C ARG A 464 10.92 42.19 -13.62
N THR A 465 10.94 40.88 -13.45
CA THR A 465 11.30 40.20 -12.20
C THR A 465 12.78 40.38 -11.85
N THR A 466 13.67 40.47 -12.84
CA THR A 466 15.10 40.76 -12.66
C THR A 466 15.33 42.16 -12.11
N VAL A 467 14.61 43.15 -12.66
CA VAL A 467 14.63 44.54 -12.19
C VAL A 467 14.10 44.63 -10.75
N ILE A 468 12.97 43.97 -10.44
CA ILE A 468 12.40 43.95 -9.08
C ILE A 468 13.39 43.33 -8.08
N ARG A 469 14.05 42.23 -8.44
CA ARG A 469 15.01 41.54 -7.57
C ARG A 469 16.22 42.42 -7.27
N LYS A 470 16.79 43.09 -8.28
CA LYS A 470 17.95 43.98 -8.13
C LYS A 470 17.61 45.28 -7.39
N LEU A 471 16.43 45.87 -7.64
CA LEU A 471 15.97 47.04 -6.89
C LEU A 471 15.73 46.69 -5.41
N ARG A 472 15.22 45.49 -5.10
CA ARG A 472 15.06 45.00 -3.71
C ARG A 472 16.40 44.71 -3.03
N SER A 473 17.36 44.08 -3.71
CA SER A 473 18.67 43.79 -3.12
C SER A 473 19.44 45.06 -2.73
N TYR A 474 19.18 46.17 -3.42
CA TYR A 474 19.79 47.48 -3.14
C TYR A 474 18.88 48.44 -2.36
N GLY A 475 17.70 47.99 -1.91
CA GLY A 475 16.79 48.78 -1.07
C GLY A 475 16.13 49.99 -1.77
N LEU A 476 16.04 49.99 -3.11
CA LEU A 476 15.53 51.10 -3.90
C LEU A 476 13.99 51.07 -4.04
N ARG A 477 13.34 52.22 -3.86
CA ARG A 477 11.88 52.35 -4.01
C ARG A 477 11.50 52.36 -5.49
N TYR A 478 10.51 51.54 -5.87
CA TYR A 478 10.01 51.44 -7.23
C TYR A 478 8.48 51.55 -7.28
N ALA A 479 7.95 52.04 -8.39
CA ALA A 479 6.52 52.27 -8.61
C ALA A 479 5.92 51.14 -9.46
N HIS A 480 4.85 50.53 -8.98
CA HIS A 480 3.99 49.65 -9.78
C HIS A 480 2.96 50.52 -10.51
N LYS A 481 3.18 50.82 -11.80
CA LYS A 481 2.05 51.24 -12.63
C LYS A 481 1.23 50.00 -13.00
N LYS A 482 0.06 49.84 -12.36
CA LYS A 482 -1.03 49.06 -12.95
C LYS A 482 -1.38 49.74 -14.27
N SER A 483 -1.34 48.98 -15.37
CA SER A 483 -2.01 49.35 -16.62
C SER A 483 -3.44 49.82 -16.28
N SER A 484 -3.70 51.11 -16.47
CA SER A 484 -5.02 51.70 -16.38
C SER A 484 -5.84 51.15 -17.54
N ARG A 485 -6.82 50.30 -17.23
CA ARG A 485 -7.99 50.04 -18.09
C ARG A 485 -8.50 51.38 -18.64
N ALA A 486 -8.56 51.50 -19.97
CA ALA A 486 -9.30 52.58 -20.61
C ALA A 486 -10.76 52.56 -20.13
N PRO A 487 -11.36 53.70 -19.77
CA PRO A 487 -12.77 53.75 -19.43
C PRO A 487 -13.60 53.42 -20.67
N ARG A 488 -14.56 52.49 -20.50
CA ARG A 488 -15.63 52.26 -21.48
C ARG A 488 -16.36 53.60 -21.68
N THR A 489 -16.35 54.09 -22.91
CA THR A 489 -17.20 55.19 -23.36
C THR A 489 -18.66 54.77 -23.22
N GLU A 490 -19.40 55.44 -22.34
CA GLU A 490 -20.85 55.57 -22.45
C GLU A 490 -21.13 56.50 -23.63
N PHE A 491 -21.91 56.01 -24.59
CA PHE A 491 -22.71 56.83 -25.49
C PHE A 491 -24.08 56.15 -25.62
N ASP A 492 -24.99 56.68 -24.80
CA ASP A 492 -26.37 57.08 -25.11
C ASP A 492 -27.20 56.25 -26.12
N ALA A 493 -28.28 55.66 -25.60
CA ALA A 493 -29.53 55.44 -26.34
C ALA A 493 -30.69 55.27 -25.35
N SER A 494 -31.21 56.38 -24.84
CA SER A 494 -32.59 56.47 -24.39
C SER A 494 -33.54 56.34 -25.58
N ALA A 495 -34.44 55.34 -25.59
CA ALA A 495 -35.83 55.44 -26.06
C ALA A 495 -36.56 54.07 -26.09
N THR A 496 -37.54 53.94 -25.18
CA THR A 496 -38.94 53.57 -25.48
C THR A 496 -39.28 52.15 -25.97
N ALA A 497 -39.89 51.34 -25.10
CA ALA A 497 -41.20 50.67 -25.27
C ALA A 497 -41.39 49.60 -24.16
N LEU A 498 -42.23 49.86 -23.15
CA LEU A 498 -43.63 49.37 -23.08
C LEU A 498 -43.76 47.83 -23.10
N ALA A 499 -43.98 47.22 -21.94
CA ALA A 499 -45.32 46.78 -21.49
C ALA A 499 -45.31 45.50 -20.63
N SER A 500 -46.01 45.61 -19.49
CA SER A 500 -46.85 44.59 -18.81
C SER A 500 -46.27 43.25 -18.31
N SER A 501 -46.37 43.08 -16.99
CA SER A 501 -46.32 41.83 -16.21
C SER A 501 -47.51 40.87 -16.50
N PRO A 502 -47.68 39.75 -15.74
CA PRO A 502 -47.72 38.33 -16.14
C PRO A 502 -49.20 37.80 -16.18
N PRO A 503 -49.65 36.52 -16.02
CA PRO A 503 -49.03 35.31 -15.44
C PRO A 503 -49.43 33.94 -16.06
N ASN A 504 -49.16 32.85 -15.31
CA ASN A 504 -49.56 31.44 -15.46
C ASN A 504 -48.49 30.53 -16.12
N GLY A 505 -48.20 29.32 -15.63
CA GLY A 505 -48.86 28.51 -14.61
C GLY A 505 -48.01 27.28 -14.24
N ARG A 506 -48.41 26.63 -13.14
CA ARG A 506 -47.91 25.34 -12.64
C ARG A 506 -48.23 24.20 -13.62
N HIS A 507 -47.33 23.22 -13.72
CA HIS A 507 -47.57 21.75 -13.70
C HIS A 507 -46.21 21.05 -13.86
N SER A 508 -45.67 20.41 -12.81
CA SER A 508 -45.73 18.96 -12.52
C SER A 508 -45.21 18.06 -13.65
N TYR A 509 -44.17 17.27 -13.39
CA TYR A 509 -44.22 15.79 -13.46
C TYR A 509 -42.97 15.16 -12.82
N ASN A 510 -43.21 14.11 -12.04
CA ASN A 510 -42.27 13.08 -11.63
C ASN A 510 -41.90 12.19 -12.83
N ASP A 511 -40.71 11.60 -12.82
CA ASP A 511 -40.50 10.15 -12.73
C ASP A 511 -39.09 9.85 -12.18
#